data_AF-A0A7V0ZKA2-F1
#
_entry.id   AF-A0A7V0ZKA2-F1
#
_cell.length_a   1.000
_cell.length_b   1.000
_cell.length_c   1.000
_cell.angle_alpha   90.00
_cell.angle_beta   90.00
_cell.angle_gamma   90.00
#
_symmetry.space_group_name_H-M   'P 1'
#
loop_
_entity.id
_entity.type
_entity.pdbx_description
1 polymer ?
#
loop_
_entity_poly.entity_id
_entity_poly.type
_entity_poly.pdbx_seq_one_letter_code
_entity_poly.pdbx_strand_id
1 'polypeptide(L)'
;MFERIILLAALIGASYWYWSGPYQAKINPDYEALLKKNSEDMALCMRGAAYQQGATGSGAGAEIAEENCAEKYNLYEYGGRWHSYDVKRPDQQ
;
A
#
# COMPACT_ATOMS: atom_id res chain seq x y z
N MET A 1 -7.67 -9.11 46.80
CA MET A 1 -7.51 -7.73 46.28
C MET A 1 -6.33 -7.64 45.29
N PHE A 2 -5.19 -8.26 45.60
CA PHE A 2 -4.00 -8.30 44.75
C PHE A 2 -4.21 -8.97 43.37
N GLU A 3 -4.97 -10.06 43.32
CA GLU A 3 -5.31 -10.79 42.08
C GLU A 3 -6.03 -9.90 41.05
N ARG A 4 -6.92 -9.01 41.50
CA ARG A 4 -7.62 -8.07 40.63
C ARG A 4 -6.67 -7.02 40.03
N ILE A 5 -5.63 -6.61 40.77
CA ILE A 5 -4.64 -5.64 40.30
C ILE A 5 -3.77 -6.25 39.20
N ILE A 6 -3.36 -7.51 39.34
CA ILE A 6 -2.58 -8.23 38.32
C ILE A 6 -3.39 -8.36 37.03
N LEU A 7 -4.67 -8.73 37.13
CA LEU A 7 -5.54 -8.84 35.95
C LEU A 7 -5.73 -7.49 35.24
N LEU A 8 -5.91 -6.40 36.00
CA LEU A 8 -6.02 -5.06 35.42
C LEU A 8 -4.72 -4.63 34.74
N ALA A 9 -3.56 -4.89 35.35
CA ALA A 9 -2.26 -4.59 34.77
C ALA A 9 -2.01 -5.39 33.47
N ALA A 10 -2.41 -6.67 33.43
CA ALA A 10 -2.29 -7.50 32.24
C ALA A 10 -3.19 -7.00 31.09
N LEU A 11 -4.43 -6.60 31.38
CA LEU A 11 -5.35 -6.04 30.38
C LEU A 11 -4.85 -4.70 29.83
N ILE A 12 -4.35 -3.81 30.71
CA ILE A 12 -3.80 -2.52 30.29
C ILE A 12 -2.54 -2.73 29.44
N GLY A 13 -1.64 -3.62 29.85
CA GLY A 13 -0.44 -3.96 29.08
C GLY A 13 -0.74 -4.54 27.70
N ALA A 14 -1.69 -5.47 27.62
CA ALA A 14 -2.11 -6.06 26.34
C ALA A 14 -2.78 -5.02 25.42
N SER A 15 -3.62 -4.15 25.98
CA SER A 15 -4.27 -3.07 25.24
C SER A 15 -3.24 -2.06 24.71
N TYR A 16 -2.25 -1.70 25.51
CA TYR A 16 -1.17 -0.79 25.11
C TYR A 16 -0.32 -1.41 23.99
N TRP A 17 0.09 -2.68 24.12
CA TRP A 17 0.86 -3.37 23.08
C TRP A 17 0.09 -3.51 21.76
N TYR A 18 -1.21 -3.80 21.84
CA TYR A 18 -2.08 -3.84 20.66
C TYR A 18 -2.15 -2.48 19.94
N TRP A 19 -2.23 -1.39 20.71
CA TRP A 19 -2.30 -0.03 20.17
C TRP A 19 -0.95 0.51 19.68
N SER A 20 0.15 0.20 20.35
CA SER A 20 1.50 0.69 20.03
C SER A 20 2.27 -0.22 19.06
N GLY A 21 1.75 -1.40 18.75
CA GLY A 21 2.44 -2.42 17.96
C GLY A 21 2.14 -2.35 16.45
N PRO A 22 1.90 -3.50 15.79
CA PRO A 22 1.88 -3.62 14.33
C PRO A 22 0.73 -2.84 13.64
N TYR A 23 -0.27 -2.40 14.40
CA TYR A 23 -1.38 -1.62 13.88
C TYR A 23 -0.94 -0.23 13.40
N GLN A 24 -0.06 0.46 14.14
CA GLN A 24 0.42 1.79 13.73
C GLN A 24 1.31 1.73 12.49
N ALA A 25 2.11 0.67 12.35
CA ALA A 25 2.93 0.45 11.15
C ALA A 25 2.09 0.25 9.87
N LYS A 26 0.83 -0.21 10.00
CA LYS A 26 -0.12 -0.25 8.87
C LYS A 26 -0.76 1.09 8.55
N ILE A 27 -0.92 1.97 9.54
CA ILE A 27 -1.60 3.27 9.37
C ILE A 27 -0.64 4.30 8.77
N ASN A 28 0.61 4.31 9.21
CA ASN A 28 1.66 5.17 8.66
C ASN A 28 2.77 4.30 8.06
N PRO A 29 2.56 3.74 6.85
CA PRO A 29 3.63 3.03 6.15
C PRO A 29 4.80 3.99 5.86
N ASP A 30 6.01 3.46 5.91
CA ASP A 30 7.18 4.20 5.45
C ASP A 30 7.15 4.38 3.92
N TYR A 31 8.00 5.28 3.44
CA TYR A 31 8.02 5.61 2.01
C TYR A 31 8.35 4.40 1.12
N GLU A 32 9.24 3.51 1.58
CA GLU A 32 9.58 2.28 0.84
C GLU A 32 8.42 1.28 0.81
N ALA A 33 7.64 1.13 1.89
CA ALA A 33 6.42 0.33 1.84
C ALA A 33 5.38 0.92 0.88
N LEU A 34 5.30 2.25 0.76
CA LEU A 34 4.44 2.91 -0.23
C LEU A 34 4.89 2.60 -1.66
N LEU A 35 6.19 2.71 -1.96
CA LEU A 35 6.73 2.35 -3.28
C LEU A 35 6.44 0.88 -3.64
N LYS A 36 6.65 -0.01 -2.67
CA LYS A 36 6.35 -1.44 -2.85
C LYS A 36 4.87 -1.65 -3.15
N LYS A 37 3.98 -1.04 -2.36
CA LYS A 37 2.53 -1.12 -2.57
C LYS A 37 2.13 -0.61 -3.95
N ASN A 38 2.66 0.54 -4.37
CA ASN A 38 2.38 1.11 -5.69
C ASN A 38 2.80 0.16 -6.82
N SER A 39 3.96 -0.48 -6.69
CA SER A 39 4.43 -1.48 -7.67
C SER A 39 3.53 -2.73 -7.72
N GLU A 40 3.03 -3.17 -6.57
CA GLU A 40 2.10 -4.30 -6.47
C GLU A 40 0.74 -3.94 -7.10
N ASP A 41 0.23 -2.75 -6.82
CA ASP A 41 -1.03 -2.21 -7.38
C ASP A 41 -0.93 -2.07 -8.91
N MET A 42 0.18 -1.53 -9.42
CA MET A 42 0.46 -1.47 -10.86
C MET A 42 0.51 -2.87 -11.50
N ALA A 43 1.26 -3.81 -10.90
CA ALA A 43 1.38 -5.16 -11.42
C ALA A 43 0.03 -5.91 -11.46
N LEU A 44 -0.80 -5.73 -10.43
CA LEU A 44 -2.14 -6.30 -10.37
C LEU A 44 -3.05 -5.71 -11.45
N CYS A 45 -3.02 -4.39 -11.63
CA CYS A 45 -3.82 -3.72 -12.65
C CYS A 45 -3.41 -4.12 -14.07
N MET A 46 -2.11 -4.15 -14.36
CA MET A 46 -1.58 -4.60 -15.66
C MET A 46 -1.95 -6.05 -15.95
N ARG A 47 -1.88 -6.94 -14.95
CA ARG A 47 -2.33 -8.33 -15.09
C ARG A 47 -3.83 -8.42 -15.39
N GLY A 48 -4.64 -7.59 -14.73
CA GLY A 48 -6.08 -7.50 -14.99
C GLY A 48 -6.38 -7.03 -16.42
N ALA A 49 -5.69 -6.00 -16.90
CA ALA A 49 -5.83 -5.51 -18.26
C ALA A 49 -5.42 -6.55 -19.32
N ALA A 50 -4.30 -7.25 -19.10
CA ALA A 50 -3.85 -8.33 -19.97
C ALA A 50 -4.84 -9.51 -20.00
N TYR A 51 -5.39 -9.88 -18.83
CA TYR A 51 -6.40 -10.92 -18.74
C TYR A 51 -7.67 -10.52 -19.51
N GLN A 52 -8.14 -9.28 -19.34
CA GLN A 52 -9.30 -8.78 -20.07
C GLN A 52 -9.06 -8.82 -21.59
N GLN A 53 -7.93 -8.28 -22.05
CA GLN A 53 -7.57 -8.31 -23.47
C GLN A 53 -7.55 -9.75 -24.02
N GLY A 54 -6.97 -10.71 -23.29
CA GLY A 54 -6.92 -12.12 -23.68
C GLY A 54 -8.28 -12.83 -23.64
N ALA A 55 -9.14 -12.50 -22.68
CA ALA A 55 -10.43 -13.16 -22.49
C ALA A 55 -11.53 -12.61 -23.41
N THR A 56 -11.55 -11.31 -23.67
CA THR A 56 -12.63 -10.64 -24.43
C THR A 56 -12.19 -10.17 -25.80
N GLY A 57 -10.90 -10.31 -26.17
CA GLY A 57 -10.33 -9.76 -27.40
C GLY A 57 -10.39 -8.23 -27.49
N SER A 58 -10.81 -7.58 -26.39
CA SER A 58 -11.04 -6.15 -26.27
C SER A 58 -10.28 -5.66 -25.04
N GLY A 59 -9.39 -4.71 -25.26
CA GLY A 59 -8.51 -4.22 -24.20
C GLY A 59 -7.53 -3.24 -24.78
N ALA A 60 -7.08 -2.32 -23.94
CA ALA A 60 -6.03 -1.40 -24.30
C ALA A 60 -4.70 -2.15 -24.48
N GLY A 61 -3.86 -1.70 -25.42
CA GLY A 61 -2.49 -2.21 -25.52
C GLY A 61 -1.69 -1.94 -24.24
N ALA A 62 -0.55 -2.63 -24.07
CA ALA A 62 0.24 -2.56 -22.83
C ALA A 62 0.55 -1.12 -22.38
N GLU A 63 0.92 -0.24 -23.32
CA GLU A 63 1.24 1.17 -23.05
C GLU A 63 0.03 1.95 -22.50
N ILE A 64 -1.13 1.82 -23.14
CA ILE A 64 -2.36 2.49 -22.69
C ILE A 64 -2.88 1.87 -21.38
N ALA A 65 -2.69 0.56 -21.20
CA ALA A 65 -3.04 -0.10 -19.94
C ALA A 65 -2.17 0.43 -18.79
N GLU A 66 -0.88 0.65 -19.03
CA GLU A 66 0.04 1.21 -18.06
C GLU A 66 -0.35 2.64 -17.68
N GLU A 67 -0.65 3.49 -18.67
CA GLU A 67 -1.14 4.86 -18.43
C GLU A 67 -2.44 4.87 -17.61
N ASN A 68 -3.43 4.05 -17.99
CA ASN A 68 -4.68 3.93 -17.26
C ASN A 68 -4.48 3.42 -15.82
N CYS A 69 -3.56 2.48 -15.61
CA CYS A 69 -3.23 1.97 -14.29
C CYS A 69 -2.52 3.03 -13.45
N ALA A 70 -1.59 3.77 -14.04
CA ALA A 70 -0.90 4.87 -13.37
C ALA A 70 -1.89 5.98 -12.97
N GLU A 71 -2.79 6.37 -13.88
CA GLU A 71 -3.85 7.35 -13.60
C GLU A 71 -4.80 6.86 -12.49
N LYS A 72 -5.24 5.60 -12.56
CA LYS A 72 -6.15 4.99 -11.58
C LYS A 72 -5.61 5.07 -10.15
N TYR A 73 -4.31 4.90 -9.97
CA TYR A 73 -3.65 4.95 -8.66
C TYR A 73 -2.98 6.29 -8.36
N ASN A 74 -3.13 7.28 -9.24
CA ASN A 74 -2.48 8.60 -9.13
C ASN A 74 -0.95 8.48 -8.97
N LEU A 75 -0.33 7.69 -9.86
CA LEU A 75 1.08 7.34 -9.83
C LEU A 75 1.84 7.94 -11.01
N TYR A 76 3.16 8.08 -10.84
CA TYR A 76 4.11 8.40 -11.89
C TYR A 76 5.38 7.57 -11.76
N GLU A 77 6.02 7.30 -12.88
CA GLU A 77 7.29 6.60 -12.90
C GLU A 77 8.46 7.60 -12.72
N TYR A 78 9.38 7.28 -11.82
CA TYR A 78 10.65 8.00 -11.72
C TYR A 78 11.74 7.04 -11.24
N GLY A 79 12.87 7.00 -11.95
CA GLY A 79 13.99 6.13 -11.58
C GLY A 79 13.63 4.63 -11.50
N GLY A 80 12.70 4.16 -12.34
CA GLY A 80 12.27 2.76 -12.36
C GLY A 80 11.32 2.36 -11.23
N ARG A 81 10.75 3.31 -10.48
CA ARG A 81 9.79 3.05 -9.41
C ARG A 81 8.52 3.88 -9.58
N TRP A 82 7.43 3.37 -9.04
CA TRP A 82 6.12 4.02 -9.06
C TRP A 82 5.91 4.87 -7.80
N HIS A 83 5.88 6.17 -7.99
CA HIS A 83 5.68 7.17 -6.96
C HIS A 83 4.24 7.68 -7.00
N SER A 84 3.67 8.02 -5.85
CA SER A 84 2.35 8.67 -5.81
C SER A 84 2.50 10.18 -5.86
N TYR A 85 1.59 10.86 -6.57
CA TYR A 85 1.50 12.33 -6.52
C TYR A 85 1.03 12.86 -5.16
N ASP A 86 0.36 12.03 -4.35
CA ASP A 86 -0.21 12.43 -3.07
C ASP A 86 0.84 12.49 -1.94
N VAL A 87 1.99 11.85 -2.13
CA VAL A 87 3.04 11.71 -1.11
C VAL A 87 4.33 12.35 -1.59
N LYS A 88 4.85 13.31 -0.81
CA LYS A 88 6.16 13.92 -1.08
C LYS A 88 7.27 12.89 -0.94
N ARG A 89 8.13 12.85 -1.95
CA ARG A 89 9.31 12.00 -1.92
C ARG A 89 10.34 12.53 -0.90
N PRO A 90 11.14 11.64 -0.27
CA PRO A 90 12.16 12.05 0.70
C PRO A 90 13.23 13.01 0.14
N ASP A 91 13.50 12.96 -1.17
CA ASP A 91 14.45 13.87 -1.85
C ASP A 91 13.89 15.29 -2.07
N GLN A 92 12.60 15.49 -1.85
CA GLN A 92 11.91 16.79 -1.99
C GLN A 92 11.48 17.40 -0.64
N GLN A 93 11.91 16.82 0.48
CA GLN A 93 11.70 17.33 1.84
C GLN A 93 12.90 18.16 2.29
#